data_AF-A0A926EHQ4-F1
#
_entry.id   AF-A0A926EHQ4-F1
#
_cell.length_a   1.000
_cell.length_b   1.000
_cell.length_c   1.000
_cell.angle_alpha   90.00
_cell.angle_beta   90.00
_cell.angle_gamma   90.00
#
_symmetry.space_group_name_H-M   'P 1'
#
loop_
_entity.id
_entity.type
_entity.pdbx_description
1 polymer ?
#
loop_
_entity_poly.entity_id
_entity_poly.type
_entity_poly.pdbx_seq_one_letter_code
_entity_poly.pdbx_strand_id
1 'polypeptide(L)'
;MDLFKNGLNGFQLKLLALIFMTFDHIAYMFSGIIHVPIWFHIIGRISAPLFIFMVAEGMWHTRNRTKYILRLYFSSVGMAVLNNLANTFFPMPSGGLIINNIFATMFLITLFIHFGEKLISTFKAKDFKKGSLALLILLIPFILTFVVIMMMSTLPHFVLQFIMTCIPTPLLVEGGLLWIVLGIGFYMCRGSKKKTGIFYVIFCIITFYLTTGMDLSLMNLFYINVQWLMILALPLLLLYNGQKGKGMRNFFYIYYPAHLYVLLGLSHLLYTFKN
;
A
#
# COMPACT_ATOMS: atom_id res chain seq x y z
N MET A 1 25.85 5.85 -16.11
CA MET A 1 26.73 4.70 -15.82
C MET A 1 26.99 4.48 -14.32
N ASP A 2 26.98 5.51 -13.46
CA ASP A 2 27.21 5.34 -12.01
C ASP A 2 26.03 4.74 -11.22
N LEU A 3 24.80 4.89 -11.72
CA LEU A 3 23.60 4.33 -11.08
C LEU A 3 23.63 2.80 -11.03
N PHE A 4 24.14 2.15 -12.08
CA PHE A 4 24.29 0.69 -12.13
C PHE A 4 25.49 0.19 -11.33
N LYS A 5 26.51 1.04 -11.09
CA LYS A 5 27.66 0.72 -10.25
C LYS A 5 27.35 0.84 -8.74
N ASN A 6 26.65 1.90 -8.34
CA ASN A 6 26.40 2.22 -6.93
C ASN A 6 25.00 1.82 -6.43
N GLY A 7 24.07 1.53 -7.35
CA GLY A 7 22.67 1.21 -7.05
C GLY A 7 21.87 2.42 -6.53
N LEU A 8 20.62 2.15 -6.16
CA LEU A 8 19.68 3.12 -5.58
C LEU A 8 19.63 2.97 -4.06
N ASN A 9 19.71 4.09 -3.34
CA ASN A 9 19.45 4.09 -1.90
C ASN A 9 17.96 4.18 -1.59
N GLY A 10 17.59 3.94 -0.33
CA GLY A 10 16.20 3.90 0.12
C GLY A 10 15.47 5.24 -0.02
N PHE A 11 16.19 6.36 0.06
CA PHE A 11 15.61 7.68 -0.19
C PHE A 11 15.22 7.84 -1.67
N GLN A 12 16.10 7.46 -2.59
CA GLN A 12 15.84 7.52 -4.03
C GLN A 12 14.68 6.60 -4.44
N LEU A 13 14.62 5.38 -3.90
CA LEU A 13 13.49 4.47 -4.15
C LEU A 13 12.16 5.05 -3.68
N LYS A 14 12.12 5.65 -2.48
CA LYS A 14 10.91 6.32 -1.98
C LYS A 14 10.51 7.51 -2.84
N LEU A 15 11.48 8.27 -3.35
CA LEU A 15 11.21 9.39 -4.23
C LEU A 15 10.62 8.91 -5.57
N LEU A 16 11.19 7.87 -6.17
CA LEU A 16 10.63 7.25 -7.38
C LEU A 16 9.22 6.71 -7.14
N ALA A 17 9.00 5.99 -6.03
CA ALA A 17 7.68 5.49 -5.66
C ALA A 17 6.65 6.63 -5.57
N LEU A 18 7.04 7.75 -4.96
CA LEU A 18 6.21 8.94 -4.81
C LEU A 18 5.89 9.61 -6.15
N ILE A 19 6.86 9.68 -7.07
CA ILE A 19 6.64 10.18 -8.43
C ILE A 19 5.64 9.28 -9.18
N PHE A 20 5.85 7.96 -9.17
CA PHE A 20 4.94 7.02 -9.81
C PHE A 20 3.53 7.06 -9.24
N MET A 21 3.40 7.14 -7.91
CA MET A 21 2.11 7.32 -7.23
C MET A 21 1.38 8.57 -7.71
N THR A 22 2.12 9.67 -7.90
CA THR A 22 1.53 10.94 -8.34
C THR A 22 0.96 10.81 -9.76
N PHE A 23 1.66 10.10 -10.65
CA PHE A 23 1.12 9.78 -11.98
C PHE A 23 -0.17 8.94 -11.91
N ASP A 24 -0.22 7.91 -11.04
CA ASP A 24 -1.42 7.08 -10.88
C ASP A 24 -2.63 7.91 -10.42
N HIS A 25 -2.41 8.79 -9.43
CA HIS A 25 -3.46 9.64 -8.90
C HIS A 25 -3.87 10.76 -9.85
N ILE A 26 -2.96 11.29 -10.67
CA ILE A 26 -3.36 12.19 -11.77
C ILE A 26 -4.30 11.46 -12.73
N ALA A 27 -3.96 10.23 -13.12
CA ALA A 27 -4.82 9.48 -14.02
C ALA A 27 -6.19 9.15 -13.40
N TYR A 28 -6.25 8.84 -12.11
CA TYR A 28 -7.51 8.60 -11.41
C TYR A 28 -8.35 9.88 -11.24
N MET A 29 -7.78 10.96 -10.70
CA MET A 29 -8.50 12.17 -10.28
C MET A 29 -8.99 13.03 -11.45
N PHE A 30 -8.32 12.94 -12.60
CA PHE A 30 -8.66 13.71 -13.80
C PHE A 30 -9.38 12.87 -14.86
N SER A 31 -9.53 11.56 -14.63
CA SER A 31 -10.36 10.70 -15.48
C SER A 31 -11.80 11.23 -15.52
N GLY A 32 -12.39 11.28 -16.72
CA GLY A 32 -13.71 11.87 -16.95
C GLY A 32 -13.73 13.39 -17.08
N ILE A 33 -12.65 14.09 -16.76
CA ILE A 33 -12.51 15.55 -16.96
C ILE A 33 -11.68 15.82 -18.22
N ILE A 34 -10.50 15.21 -18.32
CA ILE A 34 -9.59 15.31 -19.47
C ILE A 34 -9.13 13.92 -19.93
N HIS A 35 -8.63 13.83 -21.15
CA HIS A 35 -7.99 12.61 -21.65
C HIS A 35 -6.60 12.46 -21.04
N VAL A 36 -6.47 11.63 -20.00
CA VAL A 36 -5.17 11.26 -19.42
C VAL A 36 -4.62 10.01 -20.13
N PRO A 37 -3.36 10.02 -20.60
CA PRO A 37 -2.78 8.83 -21.24
C PRO A 37 -2.70 7.62 -20.30
N ILE A 38 -3.03 6.43 -20.82
CA ILE A 38 -3.06 5.18 -20.05
C ILE A 38 -1.72 4.84 -19.38
N TRP A 39 -0.59 5.28 -19.95
CA TRP A 39 0.73 5.00 -19.40
C TRP A 39 0.93 5.60 -18.00
N PHE A 40 0.18 6.63 -17.60
CA PHE A 40 0.20 7.16 -16.23
C PHE A 40 -0.21 6.08 -15.20
N HIS A 41 -1.27 5.32 -15.49
CA HIS A 41 -1.68 4.20 -14.65
C HIS A 41 -0.67 3.05 -14.69
N ILE A 42 -0.11 2.74 -15.87
CA ILE A 42 0.88 1.66 -16.03
C ILE A 42 2.12 1.92 -15.15
N ILE A 43 2.73 3.11 -15.26
CA ILE A 43 3.88 3.46 -14.42
C ILE A 43 3.47 3.63 -12.96
N GLY A 44 2.23 4.04 -12.71
CA GLY A 44 1.62 4.14 -11.39
C GLY A 44 1.70 2.87 -10.56
N ARG A 45 1.50 1.71 -11.20
CA ARG A 45 1.57 0.39 -10.53
C ARG A 45 2.95 0.03 -9.98
N ILE A 46 4.01 0.74 -10.39
CA ILE A 46 5.36 0.57 -9.83
C ILE A 46 5.43 1.08 -8.38
N SER A 47 4.58 2.04 -8.00
CA SER A 47 4.62 2.72 -6.69
C SER A 47 4.43 1.78 -5.51
N ALA A 48 3.31 1.03 -5.47
CA ALA A 48 2.94 0.22 -4.32
C ALA A 48 4.01 -0.82 -3.93
N PRO A 49 4.58 -1.62 -4.87
CA PRO A 49 5.65 -2.55 -4.54
C PRO A 49 6.88 -1.89 -3.92
N LEU A 50 7.28 -0.71 -4.42
CA LEU A 50 8.42 0.03 -3.86
C LEU A 50 8.13 0.50 -2.43
N PHE A 51 6.92 1.03 -2.19
CA PHE A 51 6.51 1.46 -0.86
C PHE A 51 6.44 0.28 0.13
N ILE A 52 5.86 -0.85 -0.29
CA ILE A 52 5.75 -2.08 0.50
C ILE A 52 7.14 -2.64 0.81
N PHE A 53 8.04 -2.69 -0.17
CA PHE A 53 9.43 -3.09 0.03
C PHE A 53 10.14 -2.18 1.05
N MET A 54 9.98 -0.87 0.93
CA MET A 54 10.62 0.09 1.84
C MET A 54 10.07 0.03 3.27
N VAL A 55 8.83 -0.42 3.47
CA VAL A 55 8.26 -0.66 4.80
C VAL A 55 8.82 -1.93 5.42
N ALA A 56 8.96 -3.00 4.64
CA ALA A 56 9.62 -4.24 5.06
C ALA A 56 11.08 -3.99 5.47
N GLU A 57 11.84 -3.26 4.65
CA GLU A 57 13.21 -2.83 4.98
C GLU A 57 13.24 -1.93 6.22
N GLY A 58 12.28 -1.00 6.35
CA GLY A 58 12.13 -0.13 7.51
C GLY A 58 11.91 -0.89 8.81
N MET A 59 11.15 -1.99 8.79
CA MET A 59 10.92 -2.85 9.96
C MET A 59 12.21 -3.50 10.48
N TRP A 60 13.09 -3.90 9.57
CA TRP A 60 14.35 -4.54 9.93
C TRP A 60 15.30 -3.57 10.67
N HIS A 61 15.44 -2.35 10.15
CA HIS A 61 16.37 -1.36 10.70
C HIS A 61 15.82 -0.56 11.90
N THR A 62 14.54 -0.68 12.21
CA THR A 62 13.92 0.09 13.29
C THR A 62 14.25 -0.48 14.67
N ARG A 63 14.90 0.32 15.52
CA ARG A 63 15.20 -0.04 16.93
C ARG A 63 13.94 -0.20 17.79
N ASN A 64 12.93 0.66 17.61
CA ASN A 64 11.66 0.59 18.35
C ASN A 64 10.50 0.32 17.39
N ARG A 65 10.22 -0.98 17.18
CA ARG A 65 9.20 -1.44 16.21
C ARG A 65 7.80 -1.04 16.61
N THR A 66 7.45 -1.06 17.90
CA THR A 66 6.14 -0.63 18.40
C THR A 66 5.83 0.82 18.04
N LYS A 67 6.77 1.75 18.24
CA LYS A 67 6.61 3.16 17.85
C LYS A 67 6.50 3.36 16.33
N TYR A 68 7.03 2.43 15.54
CA TYR A 68 6.92 2.49 14.08
C TYR A 68 5.56 1.96 13.61
N ILE A 69 5.09 0.84 14.17
CA ILE A 69 3.74 0.29 13.92
C ILE A 69 2.66 1.30 14.30
N LEU A 70 2.71 1.86 15.52
CA LEU A 70 1.71 2.84 16.00
C LEU A 70 1.66 4.09 15.13
N ARG A 71 2.81 4.53 14.61
CA ARG A 71 2.86 5.67 13.70
C ARG A 71 2.17 5.38 12.38
N LEU A 72 2.35 4.19 11.81
CA LEU A 72 1.63 3.77 10.60
C LEU A 72 0.13 3.68 10.89
N TYR A 73 -0.26 3.15 12.05
CA TYR A 73 -1.66 3.12 12.50
C TYR A 73 -2.28 4.52 12.57
N PHE A 74 -1.67 5.46 13.29
CA PHE A 74 -2.21 6.83 13.39
C PHE A 74 -2.21 7.55 12.04
N SER A 75 -1.26 7.26 11.16
CA SER A 75 -1.25 7.81 9.79
C SER A 75 -2.40 7.20 8.95
N SER A 76 -2.69 5.92 9.14
CA SER A 76 -3.84 5.24 8.52
C SER A 76 -5.17 5.84 8.97
N VAL A 77 -5.36 6.02 10.28
CA VAL A 77 -6.57 6.65 10.83
C VAL A 77 -6.70 8.08 10.32
N GLY A 78 -5.61 8.86 10.35
CA GLY A 78 -5.60 10.23 9.83
C GLY A 78 -5.97 10.30 8.35
N MET A 79 -5.42 9.41 7.51
CA MET A 79 -5.80 9.34 6.10
C MET A 79 -7.27 8.96 5.90
N ALA A 80 -7.79 7.98 6.65
CA ALA A 80 -9.19 7.59 6.54
C ALA A 80 -10.14 8.73 6.94
N VAL A 81 -9.82 9.47 8.02
CA VAL A 81 -10.57 10.67 8.42
C VAL A 81 -10.54 11.73 7.31
N LEU A 82 -9.37 12.04 6.77
CA LEU A 82 -9.23 13.04 5.70
C LEU A 82 -9.96 12.61 4.42
N ASN A 83 -9.91 11.32 4.04
CA ASN A 83 -10.65 10.78 2.90
C ASN A 83 -12.16 10.91 3.12
N ASN A 84 -12.66 10.58 4.32
CA ASN A 84 -14.07 10.73 4.67
C ASN A 84 -14.53 12.19 4.55
N LEU A 85 -13.77 13.13 5.13
CA LEU A 85 -14.06 14.55 5.03
C LEU A 85 -14.05 15.03 3.57
N ALA A 86 -13.04 14.64 2.80
CA ALA A 86 -12.94 15.00 1.38
C ALA A 86 -14.13 14.45 0.58
N ASN A 87 -14.50 13.18 0.75
CA ASN A 87 -15.64 12.59 0.03
C ASN A 87 -16.99 13.21 0.43
N THR A 88 -17.14 13.69 1.66
CA THR A 88 -18.38 14.35 2.12
C THR A 88 -18.48 15.80 1.65
N PHE A 89 -17.40 16.59 1.75
CA PHE A 89 -17.43 18.03 1.51
C PHE A 89 -16.93 18.45 0.11
N PHE A 90 -16.11 17.63 -0.52
CA PHE A 90 -15.47 17.89 -1.83
C PHE A 90 -15.52 16.62 -2.71
N PRO A 91 -16.73 16.11 -3.03
CA PRO A 91 -16.86 14.90 -3.84
C PRO A 91 -16.19 15.08 -5.20
N MET A 92 -15.55 14.03 -5.72
CA MET A 92 -14.80 14.14 -6.97
C MET A 92 -15.74 14.52 -8.13
N PRO A 93 -15.37 15.47 -9.01
CA PRO A 93 -16.25 15.91 -10.10
C PRO A 93 -16.61 14.79 -11.10
N SER A 94 -15.75 13.79 -11.24
CA SER A 94 -15.98 12.60 -12.08
C SER A 94 -16.91 11.55 -11.43
N GLY A 95 -17.37 11.77 -10.20
CA GLY A 95 -18.23 10.84 -9.45
C GLY A 95 -17.50 9.71 -8.71
N GLY A 96 -16.16 9.71 -8.72
CA GLY A 96 -15.33 8.75 -7.97
C GLY A 96 -15.22 9.05 -6.48
N LEU A 97 -14.70 8.08 -5.70
CA LEU A 97 -14.43 8.23 -4.27
C LEU A 97 -12.93 8.10 -3.98
N ILE A 98 -12.42 8.93 -3.07
CA ILE A 98 -11.06 8.81 -2.57
C ILE A 98 -11.03 7.77 -1.47
N ILE A 99 -10.49 6.59 -1.78
CA ILE A 99 -10.40 5.46 -0.84
C ILE A 99 -8.94 5.07 -0.52
N ASN A 100 -7.96 5.75 -1.14
CA ASN A 100 -6.54 5.41 -1.01
C ASN A 100 -6.05 5.58 0.43
N ASN A 101 -5.46 4.51 0.98
CA ASN A 101 -4.90 4.50 2.33
C ASN A 101 -3.80 3.44 2.47
N ILE A 102 -2.69 3.64 1.78
CA ILE A 102 -1.54 2.71 1.80
C ILE A 102 -0.96 2.52 3.21
N PHE A 103 -1.11 3.50 4.11
CA PHE A 103 -0.66 3.39 5.50
C PHE A 103 -1.38 2.26 6.25
N ALA A 104 -2.64 1.99 5.93
CA ALA A 104 -3.40 0.88 6.50
C ALA A 104 -2.75 -0.47 6.14
N THR A 105 -2.40 -0.65 4.87
CA THR A 105 -1.71 -1.85 4.36
C THR A 105 -0.33 -1.98 4.99
N MET A 106 0.44 -0.89 5.05
CA MET A 106 1.76 -0.88 5.70
C MET A 106 1.66 -1.22 7.19
N PHE A 107 0.67 -0.66 7.91
CA PHE A 107 0.42 -0.99 9.31
C PHE A 107 0.20 -2.49 9.48
N LEU A 108 -0.70 -3.10 8.69
CA LEU A 108 -0.96 -4.53 8.76
C LEU A 108 0.29 -5.36 8.44
N ILE A 109 1.05 -5.04 7.38
CA ILE A 109 2.32 -5.70 7.07
C ILE A 109 3.25 -5.70 8.30
N THR A 110 3.46 -4.52 8.90
CA THR A 110 4.35 -4.40 10.06
C THR A 110 3.83 -5.12 11.31
N LEU A 111 2.50 -5.14 11.51
CA LEU A 111 1.84 -5.87 12.59
C LEU A 111 2.03 -7.37 12.42
N PHE A 112 1.76 -7.91 11.23
CA PHE A 112 1.96 -9.33 10.91
C PHE A 112 3.41 -9.77 11.05
N ILE A 113 4.37 -8.97 10.57
CA ILE A 113 5.81 -9.25 10.74
C ILE A 113 6.17 -9.29 12.24
N HIS A 114 5.79 -8.25 13.00
CA HIS A 114 6.20 -8.13 14.39
C HIS A 114 5.65 -9.25 15.29
N PHE A 115 4.34 -9.52 15.19
CA PHE A 115 3.71 -10.55 15.99
C PHE A 115 3.96 -11.96 15.45
N GLY A 116 4.21 -12.13 14.15
CA GLY A 116 4.65 -13.40 13.57
C GLY A 116 6.02 -13.84 14.10
N GLU A 117 7.00 -12.94 14.17
CA GLU A 117 8.29 -13.25 14.80
C GLU A 117 8.15 -13.54 16.30
N LYS A 118 7.32 -12.75 17.00
CA LYS A 118 7.04 -12.96 18.42
C LYS A 118 6.46 -14.34 18.65
N LEU A 119 5.44 -14.73 17.88
CA LEU A 119 4.79 -16.03 17.91
C LEU A 119 5.81 -17.18 17.80
N ILE A 120 6.64 -17.14 16.77
CA ILE A 120 7.68 -18.15 16.52
C ILE A 120 8.67 -18.23 17.70
N SER A 121 9.12 -17.08 18.20
CA SER A 121 10.07 -17.03 19.32
C SER A 121 9.48 -17.58 20.63
N THR A 122 8.21 -17.28 20.93
CA THR A 122 7.55 -17.73 22.16
C THR A 122 7.24 -19.23 22.13
N PHE A 123 6.88 -19.78 20.97
CA PHE A 123 6.71 -21.23 20.83
C PHE A 123 8.02 -21.98 20.96
N LYS A 124 9.11 -21.46 20.38
CA LYS A 124 10.46 -22.03 20.58
C LYS A 124 10.89 -22.02 22.06
N ALA A 125 10.54 -20.96 22.77
CA ALA A 125 10.79 -20.83 24.21
C ALA A 125 9.78 -21.61 25.09
N LYS A 126 8.81 -22.31 24.50
CA LYS A 126 7.70 -23.00 25.20
C LYS A 126 6.85 -22.09 26.11
N ASP A 127 6.86 -20.78 25.87
CA ASP A 127 6.00 -19.80 26.56
C ASP A 127 4.64 -19.73 25.85
N PHE A 128 3.78 -20.71 26.14
CA PHE A 128 2.48 -20.84 25.50
C PHE A 128 1.55 -19.65 25.75
N LYS A 129 1.64 -18.98 26.91
CA LYS A 129 0.79 -17.83 27.24
C LYS A 129 1.09 -16.65 26.33
N LYS A 130 2.37 -16.32 26.11
CA LYS A 130 2.73 -15.24 25.19
C LYS A 130 2.54 -15.64 23.72
N GLY A 131 2.71 -16.93 23.40
CA GLY A 131 2.43 -17.49 22.08
C GLY A 131 0.96 -17.36 21.69
N SER A 132 0.04 -17.77 22.57
CA SER A 132 -1.41 -17.66 22.31
C SER A 132 -1.85 -16.19 22.18
N LEU A 133 -1.28 -15.28 22.99
CA LEU A 133 -1.55 -13.85 22.86
C LEU A 133 -1.09 -13.30 21.50
N ALA A 134 0.12 -13.67 21.05
CA ALA A 134 0.62 -13.26 19.74
C ALA A 134 -0.26 -13.82 18.61
N LEU A 135 -0.71 -15.07 18.70
CA LEU A 135 -1.61 -15.69 17.74
C LEU A 135 -2.95 -14.95 17.68
N LEU A 136 -3.54 -14.65 18.83
CA LEU A 136 -4.81 -13.93 18.94
C LEU A 136 -4.72 -12.55 18.28
N ILE A 137 -3.62 -11.81 18.49
CA ILE A 137 -3.39 -10.51 17.85
C ILE A 137 -3.29 -10.63 16.32
N LEU A 138 -2.73 -11.73 15.80
CA LEU A 138 -2.67 -11.98 14.35
C LEU A 138 -4.04 -12.36 13.77
N LEU A 139 -4.90 -13.02 14.55
CA LEU A 139 -6.24 -13.45 14.11
C LEU A 139 -7.30 -12.35 14.22
N ILE A 140 -7.17 -11.43 15.19
CA ILE A 140 -8.12 -10.33 15.40
C ILE A 140 -8.46 -9.58 14.09
N PRO A 141 -7.49 -9.12 13.26
CA PRO A 141 -7.81 -8.38 12.04
C PRO A 141 -8.67 -9.19 11.05
N PHE A 142 -8.47 -10.51 10.96
CA PHE A 142 -9.28 -11.38 10.12
C PHE A 142 -10.70 -11.54 10.68
N ILE A 143 -10.83 -11.79 11.98
CA ILE A 143 -12.13 -11.89 12.64
C ILE A 143 -12.92 -10.59 12.45
N LEU A 144 -12.28 -9.45 12.69
CA LEU A 144 -12.87 -8.13 12.48
C LEU A 144 -13.30 -7.90 11.03
N THR A 145 -12.58 -8.43 10.05
CA THR A 145 -13.00 -8.39 8.65
C THR A 145 -14.37 -9.03 8.47
N PHE A 146 -14.56 -10.27 8.96
CA PHE A 146 -15.82 -10.99 8.82
C PHE A 146 -16.96 -10.30 9.57
N VAL A 147 -16.69 -9.84 10.80
CA VAL A 147 -17.67 -9.08 11.59
C VAL A 147 -18.13 -7.84 10.84
N VAL A 148 -17.19 -7.07 10.29
CA VAL A 148 -17.51 -5.86 9.53
C VAL A 148 -18.35 -6.20 8.30
N ILE A 149 -17.96 -7.19 7.50
CA ILE A 149 -18.71 -7.60 6.30
C ILE A 149 -20.13 -8.05 6.65
N MET A 150 -20.30 -8.84 7.71
CA MET A 150 -21.62 -9.29 8.17
C MET A 150 -22.50 -8.13 8.67
N MET A 151 -21.89 -7.10 9.25
CA MET A 151 -22.59 -5.95 9.81
C MET A 151 -22.80 -4.81 8.80
N MET A 152 -22.22 -4.90 7.59
CA MET A 152 -22.28 -3.84 6.58
C MET A 152 -23.71 -3.50 6.13
N SER A 153 -24.62 -4.47 6.14
CA SER A 153 -26.02 -4.26 5.75
C SER A 153 -26.94 -3.93 6.92
N THR A 154 -26.47 -4.08 8.17
CA THR A 154 -27.30 -3.93 9.37
C THR A 154 -27.01 -2.65 10.15
N LEU A 155 -25.76 -2.19 10.16
CA LEU A 155 -25.37 -1.00 10.89
C LEU A 155 -25.64 0.29 10.11
N PRO A 156 -25.95 1.41 10.80
CA PRO A 156 -25.99 2.71 10.17
C PRO A 156 -24.65 3.05 9.50
N HIS A 157 -24.71 3.70 8.33
CA HIS A 157 -23.53 3.99 7.52
C HIS A 157 -22.42 4.72 8.29
N PHE A 158 -22.79 5.69 9.15
CA PHE A 158 -21.82 6.43 9.95
C PHE A 158 -21.06 5.55 10.95
N VAL A 159 -21.71 4.51 11.50
CA VAL A 159 -21.07 3.56 12.42
C VAL A 159 -20.07 2.70 11.66
N LEU A 160 -20.45 2.21 10.47
CA LEU A 160 -19.55 1.46 9.61
C LEU A 160 -18.34 2.29 9.18
N GLN A 161 -18.56 3.54 8.78
CA GLN A 161 -17.49 4.45 8.42
C GLN A 161 -16.51 4.70 9.57
N PHE A 162 -17.03 4.88 10.79
CA PHE A 162 -16.19 5.00 11.99
C PHE A 162 -15.37 3.73 12.24
N ILE A 163 -15.99 2.55 12.16
CA ILE A 163 -15.31 1.26 12.34
C ILE A 163 -14.20 1.08 11.30
N MET A 164 -14.49 1.29 10.02
CA MET A 164 -13.51 1.18 8.91
C MET A 164 -12.35 2.18 9.05
N THR A 165 -12.62 3.35 9.63
CA THR A 165 -11.60 4.38 9.87
C THR A 165 -10.61 3.95 10.96
N CYS A 166 -11.11 3.35 12.03
CA CYS A 166 -10.30 2.97 13.20
C CYS A 166 -9.66 1.59 13.07
N ILE A 167 -10.23 0.69 12.25
CA ILE A 167 -9.86 -0.73 12.20
C ILE A 167 -9.47 -1.11 10.76
N PRO A 168 -8.17 -1.04 10.42
CA PRO A 168 -7.66 -1.63 9.19
C PRO A 168 -7.85 -3.15 9.18
N THR A 169 -8.50 -3.69 8.15
CA THR A 169 -8.77 -5.12 8.02
C THR A 169 -8.13 -5.71 6.75
N PRO A 170 -7.54 -6.92 6.80
CA PRO A 170 -6.74 -7.47 5.69
C PRO A 170 -7.42 -7.53 4.32
N LEU A 171 -8.75 -7.71 4.24
CA LEU A 171 -9.45 -7.79 2.95
C LEU A 171 -9.90 -6.42 2.44
N LEU A 172 -9.99 -5.40 3.29
CA LEU A 172 -10.57 -4.09 2.92
C LEU A 172 -9.52 -2.98 2.79
N VAL A 173 -8.27 -3.23 3.19
CA VAL A 173 -7.16 -2.30 2.95
C VAL A 173 -6.77 -2.25 1.46
N GLU A 174 -6.06 -1.19 1.08
CA GLU A 174 -5.56 -1.00 -0.27
C GLU A 174 -4.67 -2.18 -0.72
N GLY A 175 -5.09 -2.85 -1.81
CA GLY A 175 -4.45 -4.05 -2.35
C GLY A 175 -4.68 -5.35 -1.57
N GLY A 176 -5.45 -5.28 -0.47
CA GLY A 176 -5.92 -6.42 0.31
C GLY A 176 -4.83 -7.38 0.78
N LEU A 177 -5.20 -8.67 0.86
CA LEU A 177 -4.34 -9.73 1.38
C LEU A 177 -3.07 -9.94 0.53
N LEU A 178 -3.17 -9.76 -0.79
CA LEU A 178 -2.06 -9.93 -1.70
C LEU A 178 -0.90 -8.98 -1.35
N TRP A 179 -1.18 -7.70 -1.12
CA TRP A 179 -0.13 -6.73 -0.78
C TRP A 179 0.46 -6.94 0.62
N ILE A 180 -0.34 -7.48 1.55
CA ILE A 180 0.17 -7.89 2.87
C ILE A 180 1.17 -9.05 2.72
N VAL A 181 0.82 -10.07 1.93
CA VAL A 181 1.72 -11.20 1.61
C VAL A 181 2.98 -10.71 0.91
N LEU A 182 2.87 -9.77 -0.03
CA LEU A 182 4.02 -9.14 -0.69
C LEU A 182 4.98 -8.52 0.33
N GLY A 183 4.46 -7.73 1.27
CA GLY A 183 5.28 -7.08 2.30
C GLY A 183 5.96 -8.05 3.25
N ILE A 184 5.24 -9.09 3.69
CA ILE A 184 5.81 -10.16 4.53
C ILE A 184 6.89 -10.90 3.74
N GLY A 185 6.64 -11.25 2.48
CA GLY A 185 7.61 -11.95 1.64
C GLY A 185 8.87 -11.14 1.36
N PHE A 186 8.75 -9.82 1.10
CA PHE A 186 9.93 -8.95 1.02
C PHE A 186 10.73 -8.95 2.31
N TYR A 187 10.07 -8.88 3.46
CA TYR A 187 10.76 -8.97 4.75
C TYR A 187 11.49 -10.31 4.90
N MET A 188 10.90 -11.43 4.48
CA MET A 188 11.52 -12.76 4.57
C MET A 188 12.69 -12.94 3.58
N CYS A 189 12.61 -12.35 2.39
CA CYS A 189 13.63 -12.43 1.36
C CYS A 189 14.76 -11.39 1.51
N ARG A 190 14.68 -10.52 2.52
CA ARG A 190 15.64 -9.43 2.75
C ARG A 190 17.10 -9.90 2.74
N GLY A 191 17.99 -9.01 2.30
CA GLY A 191 19.43 -9.28 2.22
C GLY A 191 19.90 -10.11 1.02
N SER A 192 18.99 -10.69 0.22
CA SER A 192 19.36 -11.41 -1.00
C SER A 192 18.55 -10.94 -2.21
N LYS A 193 19.21 -10.20 -3.11
CA LYS A 193 18.60 -9.72 -4.37
C LYS A 193 18.01 -10.85 -5.20
N LYS A 194 18.68 -12.02 -5.23
CA LYS A 194 18.20 -13.21 -5.93
C LYS A 194 16.88 -13.73 -5.33
N LYS A 195 16.79 -13.86 -4.00
CA LYS A 195 15.56 -14.32 -3.34
C LYS A 195 14.41 -13.32 -3.53
N THR A 196 14.69 -12.03 -3.33
CA THR A 196 13.71 -10.95 -3.55
C THR A 196 13.19 -10.96 -4.99
N GLY A 197 14.08 -11.08 -5.98
CA GLY A 197 13.71 -11.11 -7.39
C GLY A 197 12.84 -12.32 -7.75
N ILE A 198 13.25 -13.53 -7.35
CA ILE A 198 12.49 -14.77 -7.60
C ILE A 198 11.10 -14.69 -6.95
N PHE A 199 11.05 -14.31 -5.67
CA PHE A 199 9.78 -14.15 -4.95
C PHE A 199 8.87 -13.13 -5.65
N TYR A 200 9.41 -11.98 -6.04
CA TYR A 200 8.63 -10.92 -6.68
C TYR A 200 8.07 -11.33 -8.04
N VAL A 201 8.86 -12.03 -8.86
CA VAL A 201 8.40 -12.56 -10.16
C VAL A 201 7.28 -13.57 -9.97
N ILE A 202 7.44 -14.52 -9.05
CA ILE A 202 6.39 -15.51 -8.74
C ILE A 202 5.12 -14.80 -8.25
N PHE A 203 5.26 -13.82 -7.37
CA PHE A 203 4.14 -13.02 -6.87
C PHE A 203 3.40 -12.31 -8.01
N CYS A 204 4.12 -11.71 -8.96
CA CYS A 204 3.52 -11.03 -10.12
C CYS A 204 2.80 -12.02 -11.05
N ILE A 205 3.34 -13.23 -11.27
CA ILE A 205 2.68 -14.28 -12.06
C ILE A 205 1.38 -14.74 -11.39
N ILE A 206 1.41 -14.97 -10.06
CA ILE A 206 0.20 -15.33 -9.31
C ILE A 206 -0.83 -14.21 -9.40
N THR A 207 -0.41 -12.96 -9.19
CA THR A 207 -1.32 -11.80 -9.28
C THR A 207 -1.94 -11.69 -10.67
N PHE A 208 -1.13 -11.85 -11.72
CA PHE A 208 -1.60 -11.86 -13.10
C PHE A 208 -2.70 -12.91 -13.32
N TYR A 209 -2.47 -14.15 -12.89
CA TYR A 209 -3.46 -15.21 -13.05
C TYR A 209 -4.74 -14.94 -12.26
N LEU A 210 -4.62 -14.45 -11.01
CA LEU A 210 -5.77 -14.17 -10.15
C LEU A 210 -6.62 -12.99 -10.66
N THR A 211 -6.01 -11.97 -11.27
CA THR A 211 -6.74 -10.77 -11.72
C THR A 211 -7.25 -10.90 -13.16
N THR A 212 -6.40 -11.39 -14.06
CA THR A 212 -6.71 -11.47 -15.50
C THR A 212 -7.60 -12.66 -15.82
N GLY A 213 -7.52 -13.74 -15.01
CA GLY A 213 -8.23 -14.98 -15.29
C GLY A 213 -7.80 -15.59 -16.62
N MET A 214 -8.77 -15.99 -17.45
CA MET A 214 -8.52 -16.57 -18.78
C MET A 214 -8.63 -15.57 -19.94
N ASP A 215 -9.07 -14.33 -19.69
CA ASP A 215 -9.22 -13.32 -20.75
C ASP A 215 -7.89 -12.60 -21.01
N LEU A 216 -7.24 -12.95 -22.11
CA LEU A 216 -5.96 -12.35 -22.53
C LEU A 216 -6.12 -11.21 -23.56
N SER A 217 -7.32 -10.62 -23.68
CA SER A 217 -7.53 -9.48 -24.57
C SER A 217 -6.68 -8.27 -24.16
N LEU A 218 -6.26 -7.46 -25.15
CA LEU A 218 -5.48 -6.24 -24.88
C LEU A 218 -6.22 -5.25 -23.98
N MET A 219 -7.56 -5.18 -24.12
CA MET A 219 -8.40 -4.37 -23.25
C MET A 219 -8.30 -4.84 -21.81
N ASN A 220 -8.41 -6.15 -21.57
CA ASN A 220 -8.30 -6.68 -20.23
C ASN A 220 -6.90 -6.46 -19.63
N LEU A 221 -5.85 -6.72 -20.41
CA LEU A 221 -4.47 -6.66 -19.93
C LEU A 221 -3.96 -5.25 -19.61
N PHE A 222 -4.38 -4.25 -20.39
CA PHE A 222 -3.79 -2.90 -20.33
C PHE A 222 -4.76 -1.80 -19.86
N TYR A 223 -6.06 -2.07 -19.75
CA TYR A 223 -7.04 -1.08 -19.30
C TYR A 223 -7.80 -1.52 -18.05
N ILE A 224 -8.17 -2.81 -17.96
CA ILE A 224 -8.97 -3.32 -16.82
C ILE A 224 -8.05 -3.84 -15.71
N ASN A 225 -7.26 -4.86 -16.02
CA ASN A 225 -6.42 -5.58 -15.08
C ASN A 225 -4.95 -5.17 -15.20
N VAL A 226 -4.65 -3.89 -14.99
CA VAL A 226 -3.28 -3.36 -15.10
C VAL A 226 -2.36 -3.74 -13.92
N GLN A 227 -2.89 -4.37 -12.87
CA GLN A 227 -2.16 -4.58 -11.62
C GLN A 227 -0.88 -5.40 -11.79
N TRP A 228 -0.84 -6.36 -12.72
CA TRP A 228 0.34 -7.20 -12.98
C TRP A 228 1.55 -6.41 -13.52
N LEU A 229 1.31 -5.23 -14.11
CA LEU A 229 2.37 -4.32 -14.59
C LEU A 229 3.25 -3.77 -13.46
N MET A 230 2.87 -4.00 -12.20
CA MET A 230 3.75 -3.80 -11.06
C MET A 230 5.08 -4.55 -11.20
N ILE A 231 5.18 -5.59 -12.04
CA ILE A 231 6.45 -6.27 -12.36
C ILE A 231 7.55 -5.30 -12.85
N LEU A 232 7.17 -4.16 -13.44
CA LEU A 232 8.08 -3.08 -13.84
C LEU A 232 8.85 -2.46 -12.65
N ALA A 233 8.45 -2.71 -11.40
CA ALA A 233 9.21 -2.34 -10.22
C ALA A 233 10.47 -3.21 -10.00
N LEU A 234 10.54 -4.40 -10.62
CA LEU A 234 11.61 -5.37 -10.38
C LEU A 234 13.02 -4.80 -10.61
N PRO A 235 13.32 -4.08 -11.72
CA PRO A 235 14.65 -3.49 -11.92
C PRO A 235 15.04 -2.54 -10.79
N LEU A 236 14.08 -1.72 -10.32
CA LEU A 236 14.32 -0.75 -9.23
C LEU A 236 14.57 -1.45 -7.89
N LEU A 237 13.81 -2.51 -7.60
CA LEU A 237 14.02 -3.36 -6.42
C LEU A 237 15.41 -4.01 -6.43
N LEU A 238 15.86 -4.53 -7.58
CA LEU A 238 17.17 -5.16 -7.72
C LEU A 238 18.33 -4.16 -7.69
N LEU A 239 18.08 -2.91 -8.10
CA LEU A 239 19.06 -1.82 -8.00
C LEU A 239 19.23 -1.31 -6.57
N TYR A 240 18.36 -1.66 -5.63
CA TYR A 240 18.52 -1.26 -4.23
C TYR A 240 19.87 -1.68 -3.67
N ASN A 241 20.57 -0.76 -3.00
CA ASN A 241 21.92 -0.97 -2.48
C ASN A 241 21.99 -1.17 -0.96
N GLY A 242 20.85 -1.23 -0.27
CA GLY A 242 20.79 -1.45 1.19
C GLY A 242 21.05 -0.20 2.04
N GLN A 243 21.41 0.94 1.43
CA GLN A 243 21.65 2.18 2.17
C GLN A 243 20.37 2.97 2.37
N LYS A 244 20.22 3.60 3.54
CA LYS A 244 19.04 4.41 3.86
C LYS A 244 18.93 5.69 3.01
N GLY A 245 20.05 6.33 2.68
CA GLY A 245 20.08 7.66 2.06
C GLY A 245 19.62 8.79 3.01
N LYS A 246 19.13 9.90 2.45
CA LYS A 246 18.69 11.09 3.21
C LYS A 246 17.46 10.78 4.09
N GLY A 247 17.48 11.29 5.33
CA GLY A 247 16.46 11.04 6.35
C GLY A 247 15.24 11.96 6.32
N MET A 248 14.50 12.06 5.20
CA MET A 248 13.35 12.98 5.08
C MET A 248 12.01 12.35 5.48
N ARG A 249 11.91 11.81 6.70
CA ARG A 249 10.72 11.06 7.11
C ARG A 249 9.42 11.88 7.02
N ASN A 250 9.40 13.09 7.58
CA ASN A 250 8.17 13.89 7.66
C ASN A 250 7.64 14.26 6.27
N PHE A 251 8.55 14.53 5.32
CA PHE A 251 8.21 14.81 3.93
C PHE A 251 7.34 13.70 3.33
N PHE A 252 7.76 12.43 3.41
CA PHE A 252 7.00 11.32 2.83
C PHE A 252 5.63 11.12 3.49
N TYR A 253 5.54 11.35 4.81
CA TYR A 253 4.28 11.21 5.55
C TYR A 253 3.28 12.33 5.24
N ILE A 254 3.77 13.55 4.99
CA ILE A 254 2.92 14.71 4.66
C ILE A 254 2.56 14.72 3.17
N TYR A 255 3.49 14.34 2.30
CA TYR A 255 3.25 14.34 0.86
C TYR A 255 2.06 13.44 0.48
N TYR A 256 1.96 12.25 1.08
CA TYR A 256 0.88 11.29 0.75
C TYR A 256 -0.54 11.88 0.90
N PRO A 257 -0.96 12.43 2.05
CA PRO A 257 -2.22 13.17 2.11
C PRO A 257 -2.21 14.40 1.19
N ALA A 258 -1.17 15.23 1.27
CA ALA A 258 -1.18 16.55 0.63
C ALA A 258 -1.39 16.46 -0.89
N HIS A 259 -0.68 15.57 -1.59
CA HIS A 259 -0.82 15.48 -3.04
C HIS A 259 -2.21 14.99 -3.48
N LEU A 260 -2.86 14.09 -2.74
CA LEU A 260 -4.22 13.66 -3.05
C LEU A 260 -5.21 14.83 -3.00
N TYR A 261 -5.17 15.63 -1.94
CA TYR A 261 -6.10 16.75 -1.78
C TYR A 261 -5.76 17.94 -2.68
N VAL A 262 -4.47 18.16 -2.99
CA VAL A 262 -4.07 19.15 -4.00
C VAL A 262 -4.60 18.74 -5.38
N LEU A 263 -4.46 17.47 -5.77
CA LEU A 263 -4.99 16.98 -7.05
C LEU A 263 -6.52 17.04 -7.09
N LEU A 264 -7.20 16.76 -5.98
CA LEU A 264 -8.66 16.94 -5.86
C LEU A 264 -9.09 18.40 -6.05
N GLY A 265 -8.38 19.35 -5.45
CA GLY A 265 -8.66 20.78 -5.64
C GLY A 265 -8.43 21.22 -7.08
N LEU A 266 -7.35 20.74 -7.71
CA LEU A 266 -7.07 20.99 -9.12
C LEU A 266 -8.11 20.36 -10.06
N SER A 267 -8.60 19.16 -9.74
CA SER A 267 -9.64 18.52 -10.56
C SER A 267 -10.96 19.29 -10.50
N HIS A 268 -11.34 19.83 -9.34
CA HIS A 268 -12.49 20.75 -9.21
C HIS A 268 -12.30 22.02 -10.02
N LEU A 269 -11.15 22.69 -9.89
CA LEU A 269 -10.87 23.92 -10.64
C LEU A 269 -10.98 23.68 -12.15
N LEU A 270 -10.33 22.64 -12.68
CA LEU A 270 -10.41 22.32 -14.10
C LEU A 270 -11.83 21.96 -14.55
N TYR A 271 -12.59 21.24 -13.73
CA TYR A 271 -13.98 20.91 -14.05
C TYR A 271 -14.85 22.16 -14.16
N THR A 272 -14.67 23.14 -13.27
CA THR A 272 -15.36 24.44 -13.32
C THR A 272 -14.96 25.29 -14.52
N PHE A 273 -13.73 25.19 -15.03
CA PHE A 273 -13.33 25.93 -16.24
C PHE A 273 -13.84 25.31 -17.54
N LYS A 274 -14.22 24.03 -17.53
CA LYS A 274 -14.64 23.29 -18.73
C LYS A 274 -16.16 23.35 -18.95
N ASN A 275 -16.94 23.60 -17.89
CA ASN A 275 -18.40 23.71 -17.91
C ASN A 275 -18.82 25.15 -17.65
#